data_AF-A0A377W1Q0-F1
#
_entry.id   AF-A0A377W1Q0-F1
#
_cell.length_a   1.000
_cell.length_b   1.000
_cell.length_c   1.000
_cell.angle_alpha   90.00
_cell.angle_beta   90.00
_cell.angle_gamma   90.00
#
_symmetry.space_group_name_H-M   'P 1'
#
loop_
_entity.id
_entity.type
_entity.pdbx_description
1 polymer ?
#
loop_
_entity_poly.entity_id
_entity_poly.type
_entity_poly.pdbx_seq_one_letter_code
_entity_poly.pdbx_strand_id
1 'polypeptide(L)'
;MGASTGNMLVDDEQILESIFANAPCLVATHCEHTPTIKHNEETWRARLGDAIPAGEHAAIRSVDACLTSSHQAVSLAKKHRTRLHVLHITTADELALFDAAPTLEAAAPENHYS
;
A
#
# COMPACT_ATOMS: atom_id res chain seq x y z
N MET A 1 -1.49 -2.12 6.22
CA MET A 1 -2.46 -1.96 5.12
C MET A 1 -3.71 -1.24 5.60
N GLY A 2 -3.73 0.10 5.62
CA GLY A 2 -5.00 0.80 5.76
C GLY A 2 -4.97 2.32 5.94
N ALA A 3 -6.08 2.93 5.56
CA ALA A 3 -6.54 4.27 5.96
C ALA A 3 -8.07 4.31 6.14
N SER A 4 -8.69 3.14 6.36
CA SER A 4 -10.13 3.02 6.64
C SER A 4 -10.38 3.16 8.15
N THR A 5 -11.63 3.43 8.52
CA THR A 5 -12.05 3.53 9.93
C THR A 5 -13.04 2.42 10.29
N GLY A 6 -13.08 2.02 11.56
CA GLY A 6 -14.04 1.02 12.07
C GLY A 6 -13.80 -0.37 11.49
N ASN A 7 -14.88 -1.12 11.25
CA ASN A 7 -14.82 -2.54 10.84
C ASN A 7 -14.20 -2.79 9.44
N MET A 8 -13.91 -1.73 8.69
CA MET A 8 -13.29 -1.81 7.36
C MET A 8 -11.76 -1.68 7.42
N LEU A 9 -11.19 -1.39 8.60
CA LEU A 9 -9.75 -1.44 8.83
C LEU A 9 -9.35 -2.87 9.20
N VAL A 10 -8.35 -3.40 8.50
CA VAL A 10 -7.72 -4.68 8.83
C VAL A 10 -6.25 -4.42 9.12
N ASP A 11 -5.93 -4.22 10.39
CA ASP A 11 -4.59 -3.90 10.89
C ASP A 11 -3.96 -5.01 11.75
N ASP A 12 -4.74 -6.04 12.09
CA ASP A 12 -4.22 -7.24 12.75
C ASP A 12 -3.37 -8.08 11.79
N GLU A 13 -2.12 -8.32 12.18
CA GLU A 13 -1.13 -9.04 11.36
C GLU A 13 -1.55 -10.49 11.07
N GLN A 14 -2.22 -11.17 12.01
CA GLN A 14 -2.63 -12.56 11.84
C GLN A 14 -3.79 -12.66 10.85
N ILE A 15 -4.73 -11.71 10.90
CA ILE A 15 -5.82 -11.62 9.93
C ILE A 15 -5.27 -11.31 8.54
N LEU A 16 -4.35 -10.34 8.42
CA LEU A 16 -3.71 -10.01 7.15
C LEU A 16 -2.95 -11.20 6.56
N GLU A 17 -2.14 -11.89 7.37
CA GLU A 17 -1.46 -13.12 6.99
C GLU A 17 -2.45 -14.17 6.47
N SER A 18 -3.56 -14.38 7.19
CA SER A 18 -4.59 -15.35 6.81
C SER A 18 -5.28 -15.00 5.49
N ILE A 19 -5.58 -13.71 5.25
CA ILE A 19 -6.16 -13.24 3.98
C ILE A 19 -5.21 -13.56 2.83
N PHE A 20 -3.93 -13.20 2.96
CA PHE A 20 -2.96 -13.43 1.88
C PHE A 20 -2.69 -14.91 1.65
N ALA A 21 -2.66 -15.73 2.70
CA ALA A 21 -2.45 -17.17 2.60
C ALA A 21 -3.62 -17.90 1.92
N ASN A 22 -4.85 -17.42 2.08
CA ASN A 22 -6.05 -18.17 1.70
C ASN A 22 -6.90 -17.51 0.60
N ALA A 23 -6.56 -16.32 0.13
CA ALA A 23 -7.34 -15.62 -0.89
C ALA A 23 -7.34 -16.40 -2.22
N PRO A 24 -8.52 -16.86 -2.71
CA PRO A 24 -8.62 -17.56 -3.99
C PRO A 24 -8.61 -16.60 -5.18
N CYS A 25 -8.61 -15.29 -4.92
CA CYS A 25 -8.74 -14.24 -5.91
C CYS A 25 -7.67 -13.15 -5.73
N LEU A 26 -7.71 -12.13 -6.60
CA LEU A 26 -6.86 -10.95 -6.48
C LEU A 26 -7.16 -10.23 -5.17
N VAL A 27 -6.12 -9.95 -4.39
CA VAL A 27 -6.18 -9.06 -3.24
C VAL A 27 -5.80 -7.66 -3.71
N ALA A 28 -6.71 -6.69 -3.57
CA ALA A 28 -6.43 -5.28 -3.86
C ALA A 28 -6.25 -4.51 -2.54
N THR A 29 -5.19 -3.73 -2.41
CA THR A 29 -4.85 -3.05 -1.15
C THR A 29 -4.67 -1.55 -1.33
N HIS A 30 -5.28 -0.79 -0.42
CA HIS A 30 -4.89 0.58 -0.12
C HIS A 30 -3.76 0.53 0.94
N CYS A 31 -2.61 1.13 0.64
CA CYS A 31 -1.41 0.99 1.47
C CYS A 31 -0.99 2.31 2.12
N GLU A 32 -1.39 2.48 3.38
CA GLU A 32 -0.85 3.49 4.28
C GLU A 32 -0.69 2.88 5.69
N HIS A 33 0.32 3.32 6.45
CA HIS A 33 0.64 2.76 7.76
C HIS A 33 0.04 3.61 8.89
N THR A 34 -1.11 3.16 9.42
CA THR A 34 -1.87 3.85 10.47
C THR A 34 -1.02 4.25 11.70
N PRO A 35 -0.11 3.41 12.24
CA PRO A 35 0.73 3.83 13.36
C PRO A 35 1.64 5.02 13.02
N THR A 36 2.26 5.06 11.84
CA THR A 36 3.08 6.20 11.38
C THR A 36 2.20 7.45 11.25
N ILE A 37 1.01 7.32 10.65
CA ILE A 37 0.07 8.43 10.49
C ILE A 37 -0.33 9.00 11.85
N LYS A 38 -0.74 8.15 12.80
CA LYS A 38 -1.13 8.58 14.15
C LYS A 38 0.01 9.29 14.88
N HIS A 39 1.24 8.76 14.77
CA HIS A 39 2.42 9.39 15.35
C HIS A 39 2.68 10.78 14.75
N ASN A 40 2.55 10.92 13.44
CA ASN A 40 2.70 12.20 12.77
C ASN A 40 1.57 13.18 13.18
N GLU A 41 0.32 12.72 13.23
CA GLU A 41 -0.82 13.52 13.71
C GLU A 41 -0.60 14.04 15.14
N GLU A 42 -0.13 13.19 16.05
CA GLU A 42 0.20 13.58 17.43
C GLU A 42 1.31 14.63 17.46
N THR A 43 2.35 14.45 16.64
CA THR A 43 3.46 15.41 16.51
C THR A 43 2.98 16.77 16.02
N TRP A 44 2.09 16.80 15.03
CA TRP A 44 1.49 18.04 14.53
C TRP A 44 0.54 18.67 15.55
N ARG A 45 -0.28 17.86 16.23
CA ARG A 45 -1.19 18.32 17.27
C ARG A 45 -0.44 18.91 18.47
N ALA A 46 0.72 18.36 18.82
CA ALA A 46 1.59 18.94 19.86
C ALA A 46 2.13 20.33 19.48
N ARG A 47 2.28 20.63 18.18
CA ARG A 47 2.80 21.91 17.68
C ARG A 47 1.70 22.96 17.47
N LEU A 48 0.55 22.55 16.96
CA LEU A 48 -0.50 23.44 16.45
C LEU A 48 -1.85 23.27 17.16
N GLY A 49 -1.96 22.37 18.13
CA GLY A 49 -3.24 21.96 18.71
C GLY A 49 -4.15 21.32 17.67
N ASP A 50 -5.45 21.51 17.81
CA ASP A 50 -6.43 20.94 16.88
C ASP A 50 -6.55 21.70 15.55
N ALA A 51 -5.90 22.87 15.43
CA ALA A 51 -5.94 23.73 14.24
C ALA A 51 -4.89 23.33 13.19
N ILE A 52 -4.75 22.03 12.90
CA ILE A 52 -3.81 21.54 11.90
C ILE A 52 -4.28 21.97 10.50
N PRO A 53 -3.48 22.74 9.73
CA PRO A 53 -3.85 23.13 8.38
C PRO A 53 -3.98 21.92 7.44
N ALA A 54 -4.95 21.95 6.53
CA ALA A 54 -5.12 20.90 5.52
C ALA A 54 -3.88 20.71 4.63
N GLY A 55 -3.04 21.74 4.47
CA GLY A 55 -1.77 21.65 3.74
C GLY A 55 -0.79 20.64 4.34
N GLU A 56 -0.90 20.32 5.63
CA GLU A 56 -0.03 19.36 6.31
C GLU A 56 -0.49 17.90 6.14
N HIS A 57 -1.56 17.66 5.38
CA HIS A 57 -2.10 16.31 5.16
C HIS A 57 -1.05 15.35 4.58
N ALA A 58 -0.23 15.81 3.62
CA ALA A 58 0.83 14.99 3.03
C ALA A 58 2.03 14.79 3.97
N ALA A 59 2.25 15.70 4.93
CA ALA A 59 3.28 15.51 5.96
C ALA A 59 2.83 14.48 7.02
N ILE A 60 1.53 14.46 7.33
CA ILE A 60 0.94 13.46 8.22
C ILE A 60 0.89 12.08 7.54
N ARG A 61 0.29 12.03 6.35
CA ARG A 61 0.18 10.85 5.48
C ARG A 61 1.40 10.76 4.58
N SER A 62 2.54 10.64 5.25
CA SER A 62 3.87 10.76 4.66
C SER A 62 4.22 9.64 3.68
N VAL A 63 5.25 9.88 2.86
CA VAL A 63 5.88 8.88 2.00
C VAL A 63 6.26 7.62 2.79
N ASP A 64 6.80 7.79 4.00
CA ASP A 64 7.18 6.68 4.88
C ASP A 64 5.98 5.80 5.28
N ALA A 65 4.82 6.43 5.52
CA ALA A 65 3.59 5.70 5.83
C ALA A 65 3.10 4.86 4.63
N CYS A 66 3.16 5.41 3.40
CA CYS A 66 2.82 4.67 2.19
C CYS A 66 3.79 3.51 1.96
N LEU A 67 5.10 3.81 1.95
CA LEU A 67 6.17 2.86 1.67
C LEU A 67 6.18 1.70 2.66
N THR A 68 6.07 1.98 3.97
CA THR A 68 6.00 0.96 5.02
C THR A 68 4.85 -0.02 4.80
N SER A 69 3.64 0.49 4.53
CA SER A 69 2.48 -0.37 4.27
C SER A 69 2.60 -1.14 2.95
N SER A 70 3.13 -0.52 1.91
CA SER A 70 3.34 -1.16 0.61
C SER A 70 4.38 -2.28 0.69
N HIS A 71 5.48 -2.08 1.42
CA HIS A 71 6.44 -3.14 1.72
C HIS A 71 5.79 -4.33 2.43
N GLN A 72 4.95 -4.09 3.44
CA GLN A 72 4.26 -5.15 4.16
C GLN A 72 3.35 -5.96 3.23
N ALA A 73 2.53 -5.29 2.42
CA ALA A 73 1.62 -5.94 1.46
C ALA A 73 2.39 -6.80 0.45
N VAL A 74 3.45 -6.23 -0.15
CA VAL A 74 4.28 -6.94 -1.14
C VAL A 74 5.02 -8.12 -0.50
N SER A 75 5.51 -7.97 0.73
CA SER A 75 6.16 -9.06 1.49
C SER A 75 5.21 -10.23 1.72
N LEU A 76 3.98 -9.96 2.18
CA LEU A 76 2.95 -10.99 2.37
C LEU A 76 2.56 -11.67 1.05
N ALA A 77 2.38 -10.89 -0.02
CA ALA A 77 2.10 -11.45 -1.34
C ALA A 77 3.21 -12.37 -1.85
N LYS A 78 4.48 -11.98 -1.69
CA LYS A 78 5.63 -12.80 -2.07
C LYS A 78 5.70 -14.07 -1.24
N LYS A 79 5.48 -13.97 0.08
CA LYS A 79 5.49 -15.11 1.02
C LYS A 79 4.44 -16.17 0.66
N HIS A 80 3.22 -15.75 0.36
CA HIS A 80 2.08 -16.66 0.13
C HIS A 80 1.77 -16.90 -1.34
N ARG A 81 2.54 -16.31 -2.26
CA ARG A 81 2.28 -16.31 -3.71
C ARG A 81 0.89 -15.77 -4.06
N THR A 82 0.43 -14.79 -3.29
CA THR A 82 -0.87 -14.13 -3.48
C THR A 82 -0.81 -13.21 -4.70
N ARG A 83 -1.87 -13.21 -5.52
CA ARG A 83 -2.05 -12.18 -6.55
C ARG A 83 -2.44 -10.88 -5.87
N LEU A 84 -1.53 -9.91 -5.86
CA LEU A 84 -1.71 -8.60 -5.23
C LEU A 84 -1.85 -7.49 -6.28
N HIS A 85 -2.71 -6.52 -6.01
CA HIS A 85 -2.77 -5.23 -6.70
C HIS A 85 -2.75 -4.09 -5.69
N VAL A 86 -1.66 -3.32 -5.65
CA VAL A 86 -1.58 -2.13 -4.80
C VAL A 86 -2.23 -0.96 -5.53
N LEU A 87 -3.23 -0.35 -4.89
CA LEU A 87 -4.01 0.75 -5.44
C LEU A 87 -3.27 2.08 -5.30
N HIS A 88 -3.56 3.02 -6.21
CA HIS A 88 -3.20 4.44 -6.15
C HIS A 88 -1.83 4.72 -5.52
N ILE A 89 -0.76 4.15 -6.08
CA ILE A 89 0.61 4.47 -5.71
C ILE A 89 0.83 5.98 -5.91
N THR A 90 1.34 6.65 -4.88
CA THR A 90 1.53 8.11 -4.88
C THR A 90 2.99 8.53 -4.74
N THR A 91 3.89 7.58 -4.49
CA THR A 91 5.32 7.87 -4.25
C THR A 91 6.20 7.14 -5.26
N ALA A 92 7.34 7.75 -5.59
CA ALA A 92 8.32 7.15 -6.48
C ALA A 92 9.02 5.94 -5.82
N ASP A 93 9.27 6.00 -4.51
CA ASP A 93 9.98 4.96 -3.77
C ASP A 93 9.20 3.64 -3.73
N GLU A 94 7.86 3.69 -3.69
CA GLU A 94 7.02 2.50 -3.79
C GLU A 94 7.20 1.74 -5.11
N LEU A 95 7.59 2.41 -6.20
CA LEU A 95 7.79 1.74 -7.49
C LEU A 95 8.93 0.72 -7.45
N ALA A 96 9.92 0.91 -6.58
CA ALA A 96 11.02 -0.04 -6.40
C ALA A 96 10.57 -1.41 -5.85
N LEU A 97 9.33 -1.52 -5.36
CA LEU A 97 8.75 -2.77 -4.88
C LEU A 97 8.24 -3.68 -6.02
N PHE A 98 8.09 -3.12 -7.22
CA PHE A 98 7.47 -3.77 -8.36
C PHE A 98 8.45 -3.88 -9.52
N ASP A 99 8.34 -4.98 -10.26
CA ASP A 99 8.98 -5.08 -11.56
C ASP A 99 8.15 -4.34 -12.59
N ALA A 100 8.83 -3.68 -13.54
CA ALA A 100 8.15 -3.08 -14.68
C ALA A 100 7.39 -4.16 -15.45
N ALA A 101 6.13 -3.87 -15.79
CA ALA A 101 5.39 -4.74 -16.69
C ALA A 101 6.10 -4.80 -18.06
N PRO A 102 6.01 -5.93 -18.78
CA PRO A 102 6.47 -5.99 -20.15
C PRO A 102 5.87 -4.84 -20.97
N THR A 103 6.66 -4.27 -21.88
CA THR A 103 6.10 -3.31 -22.84
C THR A 103 5.03 -4.01 -23.69
N LEU A 104 4.08 -3.24 -24.23
CA LEU A 104 3.04 -3.80 -25.11
C LEU A 104 3.65 -4.53 -26.31
N GLU A 105 4.79 -4.06 -26.81
CA GLU A 105 5.56 -4.71 -27.88
C GLU A 105 6.14 -6.05 -27.44
N ALA A 106 6.66 -6.15 -26.21
CA ALA A 106 7.19 -7.41 -25.66
C ALA A 106 6.08 -8.40 -25.23
N ALA A 107 4.87 -7.90 -24.97
CA ALA A 107 3.70 -8.70 -24.63
C ALA A 107 2.89 -9.16 -25.87
N ALA A 108 3.23 -8.67 -27.07
CA ALA A 108 2.56 -9.08 -28.29
C ALA A 108 2.89 -10.55 -28.60
N PRO A 109 1.88 -11.40 -28.90
CA PRO A 109 2.15 -12.76 -29.33
C PRO A 109 2.99 -12.74 -30.62
N GLU A 110 4.00 -13.60 -30.72
CA GLU A 110 4.78 -13.73 -31.96
C GLU A 110 3.81 -13.97 -33.13
N ASN A 111 3.88 -13.10 -34.14
CA ASN A 111 3.05 -13.16 -35.34
C ASN A 111 3.33 -14.46 -36.10
N HIS A 112 2.64 -15.53 -35.74
CA HIS A 112 2.58 -16.79 -36.47
C HIS A 112 1.63 -16.69 -37.67
N TYR A 113 1.96 -15.81 -38.61
CA TYR A 113 1.42 -15.89 -39.97
C TYR A 113 2.59 -16.01 -40.95
N SER A 114 2.97 -17.26 -41.19
CA SER A 114 3.77 -17.72 -42.34
C SER A 114 2.85 -18.19 -43.45
#